data_AF-A0A939PLV7-F1
#
_entry.id   AF-A0A939PLV7-F1
#
_cell.length_a   1.000
_cell.length_b   1.000
_cell.length_c   1.000
_cell.angle_alpha   90.00
_cell.angle_beta   90.00
_cell.angle_gamma   90.00
#
_symmetry.space_group_name_H-M   'P 1'
#
loop_
_entity.id
_entity.type
_entity.pdbx_description
1 polymer ?
#
loop_
_entity_poly.entity_id
_entity_poly.type
_entity_poly.pdbx_seq_one_letter_code
_entity_poly.pdbx_strand_id
1 'polypeptide(L)'
;MKESTPAVLDVMIAVLGADLDLPVTSVTAQTTFADLDMDSIAMTELGAILEEELGIEVADEDITMEDTLGGMAALLERKLAAQPAATIRVPSARTS
;
A
#
# COMPACT_ATOMS: atom_id res chain seq x y z
N MET A 1 -16.79 19.48 0.76
CA MET A 1 -15.96 18.86 1.84
C MET A 1 -14.54 18.79 1.28
N LYS A 2 -13.50 19.03 2.08
CA LYS A 2 -12.13 19.17 1.58
C LYS A 2 -11.70 17.88 0.87
N GLU A 3 -11.50 17.94 -0.44
CA GLU A 3 -10.67 17.01 -1.18
C GLU A 3 -9.22 17.21 -0.70
N SER A 4 -8.90 16.71 0.49
CA SER A 4 -7.54 16.42 0.89
C SER A 4 -7.28 15.03 0.37
N THR A 5 -6.30 14.87 -0.52
CA THR A 5 -5.79 13.56 -0.91
C THR A 5 -5.68 12.68 0.35
N PRO A 6 -6.35 11.52 0.39
CA PRO A 6 -6.27 10.65 1.55
C PRO A 6 -4.82 10.29 1.79
N ALA A 7 -4.38 10.30 3.05
CA ALA A 7 -3.04 9.86 3.38
C ALA A 7 -2.90 8.38 2.98
N VAL A 8 -1.70 7.91 2.65
CA VAL A 8 -1.51 6.49 2.29
C VAL A 8 -1.99 5.58 3.42
N LEU A 9 -1.83 6.01 4.67
CA LEU A 9 -2.37 5.33 5.84
C LEU A 9 -3.90 5.18 5.80
N ASP A 10 -4.64 6.19 5.35
CA ASP A 10 -6.10 6.13 5.26
C ASP A 10 -6.55 5.12 4.19
N VAL A 11 -5.82 5.07 3.06
CA VAL A 11 -6.05 4.07 2.01
C VAL A 11 -5.80 2.67 2.54
N MET A 12 -4.68 2.46 3.25
CA MET A 12 -4.39 1.17 3.87
C MET A 12 -5.49 0.75 4.86
N ILE A 13 -5.94 1.66 5.74
CA ILE A 13 -7.03 1.39 6.68
C ILE A 13 -8.32 1.04 5.94
N ALA A 14 -8.62 1.72 4.83
CA ALA A 14 -9.79 1.40 4.02
C ALA A 14 -9.70 -0.02 3.43
N VAL A 15 -8.56 -0.39 2.83
CA VAL A 15 -8.34 -1.72 2.24
C VAL A 15 -8.41 -2.82 3.30
N LEU A 16 -7.78 -2.61 4.47
CA LEU A 16 -7.82 -3.56 5.58
C LEU A 16 -9.25 -3.86 6.02
N GLY A 17 -10.11 -2.84 6.09
CA GLY A 17 -11.49 -3.00 6.54
C GLY A 17 -12.46 -3.46 5.45
N ALA A 18 -12.28 -3.00 4.22
CA ALA A 18 -13.22 -3.23 3.12
C ALA A 18 -12.91 -4.51 2.33
N ASP A 19 -11.63 -4.77 2.07
CA ASP A 19 -11.19 -5.88 1.22
C ASP A 19 -10.73 -7.08 2.04
N LEU A 20 -10.12 -6.84 3.21
CA LEU A 20 -9.56 -7.88 4.06
C LEU A 20 -10.41 -8.23 5.30
N ASP A 21 -11.55 -7.56 5.49
CA ASP A 21 -12.50 -7.78 6.60
C ASP A 21 -11.86 -7.69 8.01
N LEU A 22 -10.82 -6.86 8.15
CA LEU A 22 -10.07 -6.70 9.40
C LEU A 22 -10.69 -5.63 10.32
N PRO A 23 -10.56 -5.77 11.65
CA PRO A 23 -11.14 -4.84 12.61
C PRO A 23 -10.38 -3.50 12.66
N VAL A 24 -10.77 -2.57 11.79
CA VAL A 24 -10.11 -1.25 11.65
C VAL A 24 -10.48 -0.20 12.72
N THR A 25 -11.38 -0.54 13.66
CA THR A 25 -11.91 0.42 14.65
C THR A 25 -10.90 0.89 15.69
N SER A 26 -9.80 0.17 15.89
CA SER A 26 -8.73 0.51 16.84
C SER A 26 -7.36 0.66 16.18
N VAL A 27 -7.35 0.70 14.85
CA VAL A 27 -6.12 0.71 14.06
C VAL A 27 -5.50 2.10 14.08
N THR A 28 -4.20 2.14 14.35
CA THR A 28 -3.41 3.36 14.41
C THR A 28 -2.13 3.20 13.61
N ALA A 29 -1.42 4.31 13.37
CA ALA A 29 -0.10 4.29 12.74
C ALA A 29 0.93 3.41 13.48
N GLN A 30 0.72 3.13 14.77
CA GLN A 30 1.62 2.31 15.58
C GLN A 30 1.20 0.82 15.64
N THR A 31 0.04 0.48 15.10
CA THR A 31 -0.45 -0.90 15.05
C THR A 31 0.41 -1.70 14.08
N THR A 32 0.86 -2.88 14.50
CA THR A 32 1.64 -3.79 13.64
C THR A 32 0.73 -4.70 12.82
N PHE A 33 1.27 -5.30 11.75
CA PHE A 33 0.51 -6.29 10.98
C PHE A 33 0.19 -7.54 11.81
N ALA A 34 1.09 -7.94 12.72
CA ALA A 34 0.83 -9.01 13.69
C ALA A 34 -0.34 -8.70 14.63
N ASP A 35 -0.49 -7.45 15.09
CA ASP A 35 -1.59 -7.04 15.97
C ASP A 35 -2.96 -7.06 15.26
N LEU A 36 -2.97 -7.06 13.93
CA LEU A 36 -4.18 -7.13 13.11
C LEU A 36 -4.63 -8.57 12.85
N ASP A 37 -3.95 -9.57 13.43
CA ASP A 37 -4.12 -10.99 13.07
C ASP A 37 -3.97 -11.21 11.54
N MET A 38 -3.08 -10.45 10.89
CA MET A 38 -2.81 -10.65 9.47
C MET A 38 -1.99 -11.92 9.24
N ASP A 39 -2.47 -12.73 8.31
CA ASP A 39 -1.70 -13.85 7.78
C ASP A 39 -0.83 -13.42 6.59
N SER A 40 0.15 -14.24 6.23
CA SER A 40 1.03 -13.99 5.08
C SER A 40 0.26 -13.82 3.76
N ILE A 41 -0.90 -14.50 3.62
CA ILE A 41 -1.76 -14.38 2.43
C ILE A 41 -2.41 -12.99 2.38
N ALA A 42 -2.97 -12.52 3.50
CA ALA A 42 -3.55 -11.20 3.60
C ALA A 42 -2.51 -10.10 3.35
N MET A 43 -1.25 -10.34 3.72
CA MET A 43 -0.14 -9.41 3.45
C MET A 43 0.17 -9.32 1.94
N THR A 44 0.21 -10.46 1.24
CA THR A 44 0.35 -10.50 -0.22
C THR A 44 -0.83 -9.82 -0.93
N GLU A 45 -2.07 -10.05 -0.46
CA GLU A 45 -3.27 -9.39 -1.01
C GLU A 45 -3.24 -7.88 -0.79
N LEU A 46 -2.87 -7.43 0.42
CA LEU A 46 -2.67 -6.01 0.70
C LEU A 46 -1.66 -5.38 -0.25
N GLY A 47 -0.52 -6.04 -0.48
CA GLY A 47 0.49 -5.59 -1.44
C GLY A 47 -0.06 -5.44 -2.86
N ALA A 48 -0.81 -6.44 -3.33
CA ALA A 48 -1.42 -6.43 -4.66
C ALA A 48 -2.46 -5.31 -4.82
N ILE A 49 -3.31 -5.10 -3.82
CA ILE A 49 -4.33 -4.03 -3.84
C ILE A 49 -3.64 -2.65 -3.81
N LEU A 50 -2.61 -2.47 -2.98
CA LEU A 50 -1.86 -1.21 -2.91
C LEU A 50 -1.08 -0.93 -4.20
N GLU A 51 -0.56 -1.96 -4.86
CA GLU A 51 0.05 -1.81 -6.19
C GLU A 51 -0.97 -1.37 -7.24
N GLU A 52 -2.18 -1.92 -7.23
CA GLU A 52 -3.27 -1.53 -8.14
C GLU A 52 -3.77 -0.09 -7.86
N GLU A 53 -3.98 0.26 -6.59
CA GLU A 53 -4.51 1.56 -6.17
C GLU A 53 -3.48 2.70 -6.28
N LEU A 54 -2.21 2.44 -5.92
CA LEU A 54 -1.17 3.47 -5.83
C LEU A 54 -0.13 3.39 -6.96
N GLY A 55 -0.07 2.30 -7.71
CA GLY A 55 0.95 2.08 -8.74
C GLY A 55 2.36 1.91 -8.17
N ILE A 56 2.49 1.30 -6.99
CA ILE A 56 3.77 1.08 -6.31
C ILE A 56 3.99 -0.40 -6.11
N GLU A 57 5.13 -0.91 -6.58
CA GLU A 57 5.55 -2.27 -6.28
C GLU A 57 6.01 -2.38 -4.82
N VAL A 58 5.34 -3.27 -4.07
CA VAL A 58 5.67 -3.58 -2.67
C VAL A 58 6.25 -4.99 -2.64
N ALA A 59 7.54 -5.12 -2.33
CA ALA A 59 8.18 -6.42 -2.22
C ALA A 59 7.87 -7.05 -0.85
N ASP A 60 7.75 -8.38 -0.79
CA ASP A 60 7.57 -9.10 0.47
C ASP A 60 8.71 -8.85 1.48
N GLU A 61 9.91 -8.53 0.98
CA GLU A 61 11.08 -8.18 1.80
C GLU A 61 11.03 -6.74 2.37
N ASP A 62 10.15 -5.88 1.84
CA ASP A 62 9.89 -4.53 2.37
C ASP A 62 8.87 -4.55 3.51
N ILE A 63 8.17 -5.68 3.75
CA ILE A 63 7.12 -5.80 4.76
C ILE A 63 7.38 -6.99 5.69
N THR A 64 7.39 -6.72 7.00
CA THR A 64 7.41 -7.76 8.02
C THR A 64 6.18 -7.67 8.92
N MET A 65 5.79 -8.79 9.55
CA MET A 65 4.71 -8.83 10.55
C MET A 65 4.91 -7.83 11.70
N GLU A 66 6.16 -7.48 11.99
CA GLU A 66 6.56 -6.58 13.08
C GLU A 66 6.51 -5.10 12.66
N ASP A 67 6.35 -4.82 11.36
CA ASP A 67 6.23 -3.45 10.86
C ASP A 67 4.89 -2.84 11.23
N THR A 68 4.93 -1.53 11.42
CA THR A 68 3.74 -0.73 11.72
C THR A 68 3.10 -0.20 10.45
N LEU A 69 1.78 -0.01 10.47
CA LEU A 69 1.05 0.61 9.36
C LEU A 69 1.59 2.00 9.01
N GLY A 70 1.96 2.79 10.01
CA GLY A 70 2.56 4.11 9.80
C GLY A 70 3.94 4.04 9.15
N GLY A 71 4.73 3.03 9.52
CA GLY A 71 6.02 2.76 8.89
C GLY A 71 5.87 2.40 7.41
N MET A 72 4.93 1.49 7.10
CA MET A 72 4.61 1.13 5.73
C MET A 72 4.06 2.31 4.93
N ALA A 73 3.10 3.06 5.48
CA ALA A 73 2.55 4.25 4.83
C ALA A 73 3.65 5.26 4.49
N ALA A 74 4.56 5.53 5.43
CA ALA A 74 5.69 6.43 5.19
C ALA A 74 6.67 5.90 4.11
N LEU A 75 6.88 4.59 4.04
CA LEU A 75 7.69 3.95 2.99
C LEU A 75 7.04 4.14 1.61
N LEU A 76 5.74 3.89 1.51
CA LEU A 76 4.96 4.05 0.29
C LEU A 76 4.89 5.52 -0.15
N GLU A 77 4.68 6.45 0.79
CA GLU A 77 4.73 7.89 0.51
C GLU A 77 6.09 8.32 -0.05
N ARG A 78 7.18 7.78 0.50
CA ARG A 78 8.53 8.02 -0.02
C ARG A 78 8.69 7.43 -1.41
N LYS A 79 8.20 6.21 -1.67
CA LYS A 79 8.21 5.60 -3.01
C LYS A 79 7.42 6.46 -4.00
N LEU A 80 6.22 6.93 -3.65
CA LEU A 80 5.41 7.85 -4.48
C LEU A 80 6.16 9.15 -4.79
N ALA A 81 6.77 9.77 -3.79
CA ALA A 81 7.53 11.00 -3.97
C ALA A 81 8.83 10.78 -4.76
N ALA A 82 9.44 9.60 -4.64
CA ALA A 82 10.68 9.22 -5.30
C ALA A 82 10.48 8.62 -6.70
N GLN A 83 9.24 8.35 -7.13
CA GLN A 83 8.92 8.04 -8.53
C GLN A 83 8.84 9.35 -9.32
N PRO A 84 9.88 9.74 -10.09
CA PRO A 84 9.74 10.86 -11.02
C PRO A 84 8.89 10.37 -12.19
N ALA A 85 7.56 10.49 -12.11
CA ALA A 85 6.61 10.30 -13.22
C ALA A 85 7.17 9.40 -14.34
N ALA A 86 7.45 8.13 -14.00
CA ALA A 86 8.35 7.32 -14.81
C ALA A 86 7.61 6.80 -16.05
N THR A 87 7.79 7.56 -17.12
CA THR A 87 7.99 7.10 -18.49
C THR A 87 6.81 6.40 -19.14
N ILE A 88 6.11 7.19 -19.96
CA ILE A 88 5.51 6.81 -21.25
C ILE A 88 6.03 5.45 -21.72
N ARG A 89 5.18 4.43 -21.64
CA ARG A 89 5.36 3.18 -22.37
C ARG A 89 5.24 3.51 -23.85
N VAL A 90 6.37 3.74 -24.53
CA VAL A 90 6.39 3.91 -25.97
C VAL A 90 5.84 2.61 -26.58
N PRO A 91 4.76 2.65 -27.39
CA PRO A 91 4.34 1.45 -28.11
C PRO A 91 5.43 1.11 -29.13
N SER A 92 6.04 -0.07 -28.99
CA SER A 92 6.91 -0.64 -30.02
C SER A 92 6.09 -0.87 -31.30
N ALA A 93 6.12 0.10 -32.20
CA ALA A 93 5.57 -0.01 -33.55
C ALA A 93 6.57 0.54 -34.57
N ARG A 94 7.37 -0.35 -35.18
CA ARG A 94 7.81 -0.33 -36.60
C ARG A 94 8.70 -1.56 -36.89
N THR A 95 8.21 -2.56 -37.63
CA THR A 95 8.33 -2.74 -39.10
C THR A 95 9.57 -3.52 -39.49
N SER A 96 9.35 -4.68 -40.10
CA SER A 96 10.17 -5.20 -41.21
C SER A 96 9.27 -5.82 -42.26
#